data_AF-A0A1L8MPA9-F1
#
_entry.id   AF-A0A1L8MPA9-F1
#
_cell.length_a   1.000
_cell.length_b   1.000
_cell.length_c   1.000
_cell.angle_alpha   90.00
_cell.angle_beta   90.00
_cell.angle_gamma   90.00
#
_symmetry.space_group_name_H-M   'P 1'
#
loop_
_entity.id
_entity.type
_entity.pdbx_description
1 polymer ?
#
loop_
_entity_poly.entity_id
_entity_poly.type
_entity_poly.pdbx_seq_one_letter_code
_entity_poly.pdbx_strand_id
1 'polypeptide(L)'
;MTIYNFNLLVGYAPSGVDYAQGYRAKLLRQLKQEAKFIFTEVPKWPYVKMYTQNTGILPEEIDSVHFSFLDDVSYIPSLSLKEVEAHYPQVEKLECIQRTEKEVHYLGNHQLLMAVLFSEADSHCVDSVSFFAEGKLLRRDYFTNRKLYSEYFYPVGDDGYVYAKLYRRVFYSSKGKMVYEELIGQNGSEYVFKNNSERFSKHELIEKFLKGLSLSSEDWLFIDRSTEFDFVQPVFKNKGNAKIAAFLHSDHYFEPNYDSHYLYFNYEYYYLLRQMKEIDCFITSTQLQKESLQAYIQAKFDYQARVEVIPVGSASLKDNPETSRKPYSLMTASRLDPRKRINWLIKAVVLAKKQVPQLQFDIYGMGGLRGELSELIKELNADSYIHMRGHQLLEEIYPQYQVYLSASIWETFGLTLLEAASYGLSLIGLNVHYGNQLFIEDGKNGYLVDFDHNADEEVVIHAMAEKIITYYSLTFEEEAAFHQHSRQLSHRFTEEKLLAEWQEFFEKF
;
A
#
# COMPACT_ATOMS: atom_id res chain seq x y z
N MET A 1 11.52 -9.04 -22.53
CA MET A 1 11.47 -9.02 -21.07
C MET A 1 10.38 -8.07 -20.65
N THR A 2 9.35 -8.62 -20.03
CA THR A 2 8.30 -7.89 -19.32
C THR A 2 8.34 -8.30 -17.85
N ILE A 3 8.15 -7.35 -16.93
CA ILE A 3 8.11 -7.61 -15.49
C ILE A 3 6.66 -7.57 -15.01
N TYR A 4 6.17 -8.70 -14.52
CA TYR A 4 4.81 -8.83 -13.97
C TYR A 4 4.85 -8.76 -12.45
N ASN A 5 4.34 -7.68 -11.89
CA ASN A 5 4.28 -7.40 -10.45
C ASN A 5 2.88 -7.78 -9.94
N PHE A 6 2.76 -8.85 -9.17
CA PHE A 6 1.45 -9.27 -8.64
C PHE A 6 1.11 -8.49 -7.37
N ASN A 7 -0.07 -7.88 -7.35
CA ASN A 7 -0.55 -7.15 -6.18
C ASN A 7 -2.08 -7.24 -6.01
N LEU A 8 -2.53 -6.66 -4.91
CA LEU A 8 -3.91 -6.46 -4.56
C LEU A 8 -4.35 -5.02 -4.79
N LEU A 9 -5.57 -4.87 -5.30
CA LEU A 9 -6.26 -3.59 -5.32
C LEU A 9 -7.29 -3.53 -4.17
N VAL A 10 -6.84 -3.67 -2.92
CA VAL A 10 -7.73 -3.59 -1.73
C VAL A 10 -7.19 -2.68 -0.64
N GLY A 11 -8.07 -1.86 -0.08
CA GLY A 11 -7.80 -1.01 1.08
C GLY A 11 -8.42 0.38 0.98
N TYR A 12 -8.46 1.10 2.10
CA TYR A 12 -8.84 2.52 2.17
C TYR A 12 -7.66 3.47 1.89
N ALA A 13 -6.42 2.98 1.99
CA ALA A 13 -5.19 3.71 1.70
C ALA A 13 -4.06 2.73 1.32
N PRO A 14 -3.16 3.09 0.38
CA PRO A 14 -1.98 2.28 0.07
C PRO A 14 -1.08 2.06 1.28
N SER A 15 -0.48 0.87 1.36
CA SER A 15 0.50 0.49 2.37
C SER A 15 1.93 0.78 1.90
N GLY A 16 2.93 0.62 2.78
CA GLY A 16 4.35 0.78 2.40
C GLY A 16 4.78 -0.10 1.22
N VAL A 17 4.20 -1.29 1.09
CA VAL A 17 4.43 -2.20 -0.06
C VAL A 17 3.96 -1.56 -1.38
N ASP A 18 2.83 -0.86 -1.34
CA ASP A 18 2.23 -0.24 -2.53
C ASP A 18 3.02 1.01 -2.95
N TYR A 19 3.50 1.80 -1.99
CA TYR A 19 4.43 2.89 -2.27
C TYR A 19 5.77 2.37 -2.82
N ALA A 20 6.30 1.26 -2.30
CA ALA A 20 7.50 0.62 -2.82
C ALA A 20 7.34 0.18 -4.29
N GLN A 21 6.17 -0.37 -4.64
CA GLN A 21 5.84 -0.67 -6.04
C GLN A 21 5.74 0.58 -6.91
N GLY A 22 5.21 1.68 -6.36
CA GLY A 22 5.20 2.99 -7.03
C GLY A 22 6.61 3.52 -7.35
N TYR A 23 7.52 3.51 -6.36
CA TYR A 23 8.93 3.85 -6.57
C TYR A 23 9.57 2.95 -7.64
N ARG A 24 9.32 1.64 -7.57
CA ARG A 24 9.80 0.68 -8.57
C ARG A 24 9.27 0.99 -9.97
N ALA A 25 7.97 1.25 -10.11
CA ALA A 25 7.34 1.59 -11.40
C ALA A 25 8.03 2.79 -12.04
N LYS A 26 8.26 3.85 -11.26
CA LYS A 26 8.97 5.05 -11.72
C LYS A 26 10.37 4.72 -12.26
N LEU A 27 11.15 3.93 -11.52
CA LEU A 27 12.52 3.55 -11.91
C LEU A 27 12.53 2.67 -13.16
N LEU A 28 11.66 1.65 -13.24
CA LEU A 28 11.55 0.78 -14.41
C LEU A 28 11.17 1.57 -15.66
N ARG A 29 10.30 2.58 -15.52
CA ARG A 29 9.93 3.49 -16.62
C ARG A 29 11.12 4.29 -17.13
N GLN A 30 12.00 4.76 -16.24
CA GLN A 30 13.24 5.45 -16.63
C GLN A 30 14.23 4.53 -17.34
N LEU A 31 14.26 3.25 -16.94
CA LEU A 31 15.02 2.21 -17.63
C LEU A 31 14.42 1.79 -18.97
N LYS A 32 13.24 2.31 -19.33
CA LYS A 32 12.43 1.84 -20.47
C LYS A 32 12.13 0.34 -20.38
N GLN A 33 12.10 -0.19 -19.16
CA GLN A 33 11.77 -1.57 -18.88
C GLN A 33 10.24 -1.70 -18.79
N GLU A 34 9.66 -2.57 -19.63
CA GLU A 34 8.23 -2.85 -19.57
C GLU A 34 7.86 -3.54 -18.25
N ALA A 35 6.88 -2.97 -17.55
CA ALA A 35 6.36 -3.48 -16.30
C ALA A 35 4.83 -3.43 -16.28
N LYS A 36 4.22 -4.50 -15.78
CA LYS A 36 2.78 -4.64 -15.60
C LYS A 36 2.47 -4.96 -14.14
N PHE A 37 1.53 -4.23 -13.54
CA PHE A 37 1.05 -4.43 -12.17
C PHE A 37 -0.28 -5.17 -12.22
N ILE A 38 -0.24 -6.45 -11.88
CA ILE A 38 -1.34 -7.40 -12.03
C ILE A 38 -2.21 -7.40 -10.79
N PHE A 39 -3.48 -7.02 -10.95
CA PHE A 39 -4.50 -7.15 -9.91
C PHE A 39 -5.40 -8.36 -10.16
N THR A 40 -5.58 -9.18 -9.12
CA THR A 40 -6.43 -10.37 -9.18
C THR A 40 -7.90 -10.11 -8.98
N GLU A 41 -8.25 -8.99 -8.33
CA GLU A 41 -9.61 -8.56 -8.08
C GLU A 41 -10.15 -7.66 -9.20
N VAL A 42 -11.47 -7.52 -9.26
CA VAL A 42 -12.11 -6.60 -10.22
C VAL A 42 -11.72 -5.17 -9.86
N PRO A 43 -11.03 -4.43 -10.76
CA PRO A 43 -10.43 -3.15 -10.43
C PRO A 43 -11.47 -2.03 -10.51
N LYS A 44 -12.11 -1.73 -9.39
CA LYS A 44 -13.11 -0.66 -9.28
C LYS A 44 -12.44 0.72 -9.33
N TRP A 45 -13.05 1.67 -10.05
CA TRP A 45 -12.48 3.00 -10.27
C TRP A 45 -12.01 3.72 -8.99
N PRO A 46 -12.77 3.75 -7.88
CA PRO A 46 -12.31 4.43 -6.66
C PRO A 46 -10.96 3.91 -6.17
N TYR A 47 -10.71 2.59 -6.29
CA TYR A 47 -9.44 1.99 -5.89
C TYR A 47 -8.35 2.21 -6.93
N VAL A 48 -8.66 2.10 -8.22
CA VAL A 48 -7.69 2.42 -9.30
C VAL A 48 -7.21 3.86 -9.15
N LYS A 49 -8.13 4.81 -9.04
CA LYS A 49 -7.81 6.23 -8.84
C LYS A 49 -6.96 6.45 -7.59
N MET A 50 -7.39 5.91 -6.46
CA MET A 50 -6.65 6.02 -5.21
C MET A 50 -5.23 5.45 -5.37
N TYR A 51 -5.07 4.32 -6.06
CA TYR A 51 -3.79 3.68 -6.25
C TYR A 51 -2.88 4.50 -7.17
N THR A 52 -3.36 4.94 -8.33
CA THR A 52 -2.58 5.71 -9.31
C THR A 52 -2.17 7.08 -8.77
N GLN A 53 -3.07 7.77 -8.05
CA GLN A 53 -2.78 9.09 -7.47
C GLN A 53 -1.76 9.05 -6.33
N ASN A 54 -1.77 7.99 -5.51
CA ASN A 54 -0.91 7.91 -4.34
C ASN A 54 0.44 7.24 -4.63
N THR A 55 0.50 6.28 -5.55
CA THR A 55 1.72 5.50 -5.83
C THR A 55 2.48 5.99 -7.07
N GLY A 56 1.82 6.68 -8.00
CA GLY A 56 2.43 7.10 -9.28
C GLY A 56 2.49 5.99 -10.35
N ILE A 57 1.91 4.82 -10.09
CA ILE A 57 1.69 3.78 -11.12
C ILE A 57 0.66 4.31 -12.12
N LEU A 58 0.98 4.21 -13.41
CA LEU A 58 0.11 4.73 -14.46
C LEU A 58 -0.98 3.73 -14.84
N PRO A 59 -2.17 4.19 -15.26
CA PRO A 59 -3.26 3.31 -15.72
C PRO A 59 -2.86 2.30 -16.81
N GLU A 60 -1.93 2.64 -17.70
CA GLU A 60 -1.41 1.75 -18.76
C GLU A 60 -0.42 0.67 -18.28
N GLU A 61 0.11 0.84 -17.07
CA GLU A 61 0.96 -0.15 -16.38
C GLU A 61 0.11 -1.15 -15.59
N ILE A 62 -1.19 -0.88 -15.43
CA ILE A 62 -2.12 -1.75 -14.70
C ILE A 62 -2.69 -2.83 -15.61
N ASP A 63 -2.67 -4.06 -15.13
CA ASP A 63 -3.40 -5.18 -15.73
C ASP A 63 -4.28 -5.88 -14.69
N SER A 64 -5.33 -6.55 -15.15
CA SER A 64 -6.24 -7.29 -14.28
C SER A 64 -6.57 -8.66 -14.83
N VAL A 65 -6.54 -9.65 -13.95
CA VAL A 65 -6.98 -11.02 -14.27
C VAL A 65 -8.39 -11.00 -14.86
N HIS A 66 -9.31 -10.23 -14.25
CA HIS A 66 -10.71 -10.20 -14.69
C HIS A 66 -10.94 -9.49 -16.02
N PHE A 67 -10.16 -8.45 -16.31
CA PHE A 67 -10.32 -7.66 -17.54
C PHE A 67 -9.46 -8.17 -18.70
N SER A 68 -8.45 -9.01 -18.44
CA SER A 68 -7.59 -9.62 -19.46
C SER A 68 -8.32 -10.44 -20.52
N PHE A 69 -9.53 -10.93 -20.21
CA PHE A 69 -10.37 -11.70 -21.13
C PHE A 69 -11.32 -10.84 -21.97
N LEU A 70 -11.31 -9.52 -21.77
CA LEU A 70 -12.20 -8.57 -22.45
C LEU A 70 -11.43 -7.80 -23.52
N ASP A 71 -12.13 -7.36 -24.56
CA ASP A 71 -11.61 -6.49 -25.61
C ASP A 71 -11.88 -5.01 -25.30
N ASP A 72 -11.02 -4.10 -25.77
CA ASP A 72 -11.22 -2.64 -25.65
C ASP A 72 -11.54 -2.16 -24.22
N VAL A 73 -10.57 -2.37 -23.31
CA VAL A 73 -10.68 -2.02 -21.89
C VAL A 73 -9.89 -0.76 -21.59
N SER A 74 -10.54 0.18 -20.90
CA SER A 74 -9.90 1.25 -20.15
C SER A 74 -10.18 1.11 -18.65
N TYR A 75 -9.22 1.45 -17.80
CA TYR A 75 -9.41 1.56 -16.35
C TYR A 75 -9.93 2.94 -15.92
N ILE A 76 -9.90 3.92 -16.82
CA ILE A 76 -10.32 5.31 -16.55
C ILE A 76 -11.75 5.50 -17.07
N PRO A 77 -12.71 5.94 -16.23
CA PRO A 77 -14.04 6.33 -16.66
C PRO A 77 -13.99 7.49 -17.66
N SER A 78 -14.73 7.36 -18.76
CA SER A 78 -14.78 8.38 -19.80
C SER A 78 -16.17 8.63 -20.38
N LEU A 79 -17.19 7.87 -19.97
CA LEU A 79 -18.54 8.00 -20.51
C LEU A 79 -19.37 9.04 -19.75
N SER A 80 -19.92 9.99 -20.50
CA SER A 80 -20.86 10.98 -19.96
C SER A 80 -22.22 10.38 -19.60
N LEU A 81 -23.00 11.11 -18.80
CA LEU A 81 -24.40 10.74 -18.50
C LEU A 81 -25.20 10.45 -19.76
N LYS A 82 -25.11 11.32 -20.77
CA LYS A 82 -25.87 11.20 -22.02
C LYS A 82 -25.50 9.94 -22.79
N GLU A 83 -24.22 9.60 -22.85
CA GLU A 83 -23.76 8.37 -23.49
C GLU A 83 -24.26 7.14 -22.74
N VAL A 84 -24.24 7.17 -21.41
CA VAL A 84 -24.78 6.07 -20.59
C VAL A 84 -26.29 5.94 -20.72
N GLU A 85 -27.04 7.03 -20.70
CA GLU A 85 -28.51 7.04 -20.87
C GLU A 85 -28.93 6.45 -22.22
N ALA A 86 -28.12 6.63 -23.27
CA ALA A 86 -28.39 6.05 -24.59
C ALA A 86 -28.41 4.50 -24.58
N HIS A 87 -27.77 3.86 -23.59
CA HIS A 87 -27.86 2.41 -23.38
C HIS A 87 -29.19 1.96 -22.73
N TYR A 88 -30.00 2.91 -22.24
CA TYR A 88 -31.21 2.64 -21.48
C TYR A 88 -32.39 3.46 -22.02
N PRO A 89 -33.00 3.06 -23.16
CA PRO A 89 -34.10 3.81 -23.78
C PRO A 89 -35.31 4.03 -22.85
N GLN A 90 -35.48 3.19 -21.82
CA GLN A 90 -36.54 3.37 -20.82
C GLN A 90 -36.39 4.65 -19.98
N VAL A 91 -35.20 5.26 -19.92
CA VAL A 91 -34.93 6.46 -19.13
C VAL A 91 -35.75 7.65 -19.60
N GLU A 92 -36.06 7.75 -20.89
CA GLU A 92 -36.93 8.80 -21.45
C GLU A 92 -38.35 8.79 -20.86
N LYS A 93 -38.77 7.67 -20.26
CA LYS A 93 -40.09 7.49 -19.64
C LYS A 93 -40.05 7.65 -18.12
N LEU A 94 -38.89 7.95 -17.55
CA LEU A 94 -38.71 8.11 -16.12
C LEU A 94 -38.64 9.59 -15.75
N GLU A 95 -39.10 9.91 -14.54
CA GLU A 95 -39.00 11.25 -13.98
C GLU A 95 -37.66 11.40 -13.24
N CYS A 96 -36.83 12.36 -13.65
CA CYS A 96 -35.63 12.74 -12.90
C CYS A 96 -36.02 13.58 -11.68
N ILE A 97 -35.84 13.02 -10.48
CA ILE A 97 -36.30 13.66 -9.24
C ILE A 97 -35.19 14.30 -8.42
N GLN A 98 -33.95 13.84 -8.60
CA GLN A 98 -32.82 14.30 -7.84
C GLN A 98 -31.59 14.24 -8.73
N ARG A 99 -30.89 15.37 -8.82
CA ARG A 99 -29.57 15.47 -9.43
C ARG A 99 -28.67 16.20 -8.46
N THR A 100 -27.67 15.48 -7.98
CA THR A 100 -26.58 16.03 -7.20
C THR A 100 -25.29 15.99 -8.01
N GLU A 101 -24.24 16.54 -7.44
CA GLU A 101 -22.85 16.39 -7.89
C GLU A 101 -22.42 14.90 -8.00
N LYS A 102 -22.97 14.01 -7.17
CA LYS A 102 -22.54 12.61 -7.11
C LYS A 102 -23.46 11.64 -7.84
N GLU A 103 -24.73 11.96 -7.99
CA GLU A 103 -25.72 10.99 -8.46
C GLU A 103 -26.95 11.63 -9.11
N VAL A 104 -27.64 10.84 -9.95
CA VAL A 104 -28.94 11.16 -10.56
C VAL A 104 -29.93 10.04 -10.30
N HIS A 105 -31.13 10.36 -9.82
CA HIS A 105 -32.18 9.39 -9.49
C HIS A 105 -33.39 9.55 -10.41
N TYR A 106 -33.90 8.41 -10.89
CA TYR A 106 -35.03 8.32 -11.81
C TYR A 106 -36.16 7.47 -11.23
N LEU A 107 -37.37 8.03 -11.18
CA LEU A 107 -38.58 7.34 -10.75
C LEU A 107 -39.39 6.83 -11.94
N GLY A 108 -40.08 5.71 -11.73
CA GLY A 108 -41.24 5.31 -12.52
C GLY A 108 -42.36 4.88 -11.57
N ASN A 109 -43.60 5.34 -11.83
CA ASN A 109 -44.74 5.08 -10.95
C ASN A 109 -44.47 5.44 -9.47
N HIS A 110 -43.82 6.58 -9.22
CA HIS A 110 -43.41 7.06 -7.89
C HIS A 110 -42.45 6.13 -7.11
N GLN A 111 -41.82 5.16 -7.77
CA GLN A 111 -40.79 4.29 -7.17
C GLN A 111 -39.42 4.51 -7.81
N LEU A 112 -38.36 4.46 -7.01
CA LEU A 112 -36.99 4.51 -7.52
C LEU A 112 -36.74 3.28 -8.37
N LEU A 113 -36.44 3.50 -9.65
CA LEU A 113 -36.16 2.41 -10.60
C LEU A 113 -34.71 2.42 -11.07
N MET A 114 -34.08 3.59 -11.14
CA MET A 114 -32.71 3.73 -11.62
C MET A 114 -31.98 4.85 -10.87
N ALA A 115 -30.72 4.59 -10.49
CA ALA A 115 -29.80 5.61 -9.99
C ALA A 115 -28.48 5.54 -10.75
N VAL A 116 -27.98 6.68 -11.22
CA VAL A 116 -26.69 6.83 -11.86
C VAL A 116 -25.72 7.44 -10.85
N LEU A 117 -24.56 6.82 -10.68
CA LEU A 117 -23.48 7.31 -9.81
C LEU A 117 -22.36 7.87 -10.70
N PHE A 118 -21.98 9.11 -10.47
CA PHE A 118 -20.82 9.71 -11.11
C PHE A 118 -19.53 9.21 -10.48
N SER A 119 -18.45 9.19 -11.27
CA SER A 119 -17.16 8.73 -10.82
C SER A 119 -16.59 9.59 -9.70
N GLU A 120 -16.97 10.87 -9.64
CA GLU A 120 -16.56 11.87 -8.65
C GLU A 120 -17.64 12.96 -8.49
N ALA A 121 -17.59 13.75 -7.41
CA ALA A 121 -18.55 14.83 -7.16
C ALA A 121 -18.53 15.92 -8.26
N ASP A 122 -17.38 16.15 -8.90
CA ASP A 122 -17.25 17.16 -9.97
C ASP A 122 -17.06 16.51 -11.35
N SER A 123 -17.26 15.20 -11.47
CA SER A 123 -17.06 14.48 -12.72
C SER A 123 -18.34 14.41 -13.54
N HIS A 124 -18.19 14.59 -14.86
CA HIS A 124 -19.26 14.29 -15.82
C HIS A 124 -19.30 12.83 -16.24
N CYS A 125 -18.32 12.02 -15.79
CA CYS A 125 -18.21 10.61 -16.13
C CYS A 125 -19.01 9.75 -15.17
N VAL A 126 -19.69 8.73 -15.71
CA VAL A 126 -20.48 7.77 -14.95
C VAL A 126 -19.59 6.60 -14.51
N ASP A 127 -19.67 6.23 -13.23
CA ASP A 127 -19.07 5.00 -12.68
C ASP A 127 -20.03 3.82 -12.82
N SER A 128 -21.28 4.00 -12.39
CA SER A 128 -22.23 2.89 -12.37
C SER A 128 -23.69 3.32 -12.47
N VAL A 129 -24.53 2.39 -12.92
CA VAL A 129 -25.99 2.52 -12.98
C VAL A 129 -26.64 1.39 -12.20
N SER A 130 -27.39 1.75 -11.15
CA SER A 130 -28.10 0.82 -10.28
C SER A 130 -29.58 0.75 -10.65
N PHE A 131 -30.15 -0.46 -10.62
CA PHE A 131 -31.57 -0.74 -10.91
C PHE A 131 -32.26 -1.31 -9.69
N PHE A 132 -33.46 -0.81 -9.41
CA PHE A 132 -34.22 -1.14 -8.22
C PHE A 132 -35.64 -1.62 -8.56
N ALA A 133 -36.19 -2.46 -7.69
CA ALA A 133 -37.62 -2.77 -7.65
C ALA A 133 -38.08 -2.80 -6.20
N GLU A 134 -39.16 -2.08 -5.87
CA GLU A 134 -39.68 -1.98 -4.50
C GLU A 134 -38.59 -1.58 -3.47
N GLY A 135 -37.69 -0.67 -3.85
CA GLY A 135 -36.57 -0.24 -2.99
C GLY A 135 -35.42 -1.25 -2.83
N LYS A 136 -35.49 -2.43 -3.47
CA LYS A 136 -34.45 -3.47 -3.42
C LYS A 136 -33.53 -3.33 -4.64
N LEU A 137 -32.21 -3.27 -4.42
CA LEU A 137 -31.22 -3.29 -5.50
C LEU A 137 -31.22 -4.65 -6.19
N LEU A 138 -31.41 -4.66 -7.52
CA LEU A 138 -31.45 -5.88 -8.34
C LEU A 138 -30.18 -6.05 -9.17
N ARG A 139 -29.68 -4.97 -9.74
CA ARG A 139 -28.56 -4.97 -10.68
C ARG A 139 -27.78 -3.66 -10.58
N ARG A 140 -26.47 -3.72 -10.76
CA ARG A 140 -25.62 -2.56 -10.99
C ARG A 140 -24.72 -2.79 -12.19
N ASP A 141 -24.80 -1.92 -13.19
CA ASP A 141 -23.95 -1.93 -14.38
C ASP A 141 -22.77 -0.99 -14.14
N TYR A 142 -21.54 -1.46 -14.39
CA TYR A 142 -20.30 -0.72 -14.15
C TYR A 142 -19.65 -0.28 -15.47
N PHE A 143 -19.20 0.97 -15.50
CA PHE A 143 -18.71 1.64 -16.69
C PHE A 143 -17.29 2.19 -16.49
N THR A 144 -16.51 2.11 -17.56
CA THR A 144 -15.26 2.89 -17.71
C THR A 144 -15.30 3.65 -19.03
N ASN A 145 -14.67 3.14 -20.10
CA ASN A 145 -14.87 3.58 -21.48
C ASN A 145 -16.12 2.99 -22.12
N ARG A 146 -16.65 1.90 -21.54
CA ARG A 146 -17.87 1.21 -21.94
C ARG A 146 -18.43 0.45 -20.73
N LYS A 147 -19.59 -0.19 -20.88
CA LYS A 147 -20.05 -1.16 -19.88
C LYS A 147 -19.11 -2.37 -19.88
N LEU A 148 -18.37 -2.57 -18.79
CA LEU A 148 -17.44 -3.70 -18.65
C LEU A 148 -18.12 -4.92 -18.01
N TYR A 149 -18.87 -4.71 -16.93
CA TYR A 149 -19.54 -5.79 -16.22
C TYR A 149 -20.80 -5.32 -15.50
N SER A 150 -21.64 -6.27 -15.11
CA SER A 150 -22.85 -6.06 -14.30
C SER A 150 -22.81 -6.96 -13.07
N GLU A 151 -23.16 -6.41 -11.91
CA GLU A 151 -23.38 -7.12 -10.66
C GLU A 151 -24.88 -7.34 -10.43
N TYR A 152 -25.28 -8.52 -9.97
CA TYR A 152 -26.67 -8.88 -9.68
C TYR A 152 -26.83 -9.26 -8.22
N PHE A 153 -27.92 -8.79 -7.62
CA PHE A 153 -28.17 -8.84 -6.19
C PHE A 153 -29.51 -9.49 -5.86
N TYR A 154 -29.60 -10.08 -4.68
CA TYR A 154 -30.87 -10.48 -4.07
C TYR A 154 -30.95 -9.91 -2.64
N PRO A 155 -32.15 -9.56 -2.16
CA PRO A 155 -32.32 -9.04 -0.81
C PRO A 155 -32.11 -10.14 0.22
N VAL A 156 -31.36 -9.84 1.28
CA VAL A 156 -31.21 -10.68 2.46
C VAL A 156 -31.64 -9.89 3.69
N GLY A 157 -32.49 -10.50 4.52
CA GLY A 157 -32.85 -9.97 5.84
C GLY A 157 -31.98 -10.65 6.90
N ASP A 158 -31.36 -9.86 7.76
CA ASP A 158 -30.54 -10.32 8.89
C ASP A 158 -30.68 -9.35 10.07
N ASP A 159 -31.06 -9.85 11.25
CA ASP A 159 -31.28 -9.06 12.48
C ASP A 159 -32.00 -7.70 12.30
N GLY A 160 -33.08 -7.68 11.51
CA GLY A 160 -33.89 -6.49 11.27
C GLY A 160 -33.33 -5.52 10.21
N TYR A 161 -32.19 -5.84 9.60
CA TYR A 161 -31.61 -5.11 8.48
C TYR A 161 -31.87 -5.86 7.17
N VAL A 162 -32.14 -5.13 6.09
CA VAL A 162 -32.21 -5.69 4.73
C VAL A 162 -31.05 -5.13 3.92
N TYR A 163 -30.22 -6.00 3.36
CA TYR A 163 -29.10 -5.61 2.51
C TYR A 163 -29.12 -6.37 1.17
N ALA A 164 -28.46 -5.80 0.16
CA ALA A 164 -28.33 -6.40 -1.16
C ALA A 164 -27.13 -7.34 -1.19
N LYS A 165 -27.37 -8.66 -1.27
CA LYS A 165 -26.31 -9.66 -1.37
C LYS A 165 -25.98 -9.94 -2.83
N LEU A 166 -24.72 -9.73 -3.20
CA LEU A 166 -24.19 -10.05 -4.51
C LEU A 166 -24.16 -11.57 -4.73
N TYR A 167 -24.65 -12.06 -5.87
CA TYR A 167 -24.63 -13.48 -6.21
C TYR A 167 -24.09 -13.79 -7.60
N ARG A 168 -23.94 -12.77 -8.46
CA ARG A 168 -23.49 -12.97 -9.83
C ARG A 168 -22.82 -11.71 -10.39
N ARG A 169 -21.72 -11.88 -11.11
CA ARG A 169 -21.13 -10.84 -11.99
C ARG A 169 -21.10 -11.33 -13.43
N VAL A 170 -21.41 -10.48 -14.39
CA VAL A 170 -21.37 -10.81 -15.82
C VAL A 170 -20.46 -9.84 -16.54
N PHE A 171 -19.48 -10.34 -17.28
CA PHE A 171 -18.49 -9.51 -17.99
C PHE A 171 -18.78 -9.49 -19.49
N TYR A 172 -18.63 -8.31 -20.12
CA TYR A 172 -19.06 -8.06 -21.48
C TYR A 172 -17.91 -7.67 -22.41
N SER A 173 -18.01 -8.12 -23.66
CA SER A 173 -17.21 -7.64 -24.79
C SER A 173 -17.60 -6.22 -25.20
N SER A 174 -16.77 -5.58 -26.03
CA SER A 174 -17.05 -4.29 -26.67
C SER A 174 -18.38 -4.26 -27.44
N LYS A 175 -18.84 -5.42 -27.92
CA LYS A 175 -20.11 -5.62 -28.62
C LYS A 175 -21.30 -5.91 -27.69
N GLY A 176 -21.12 -5.81 -26.37
CA GLY A 176 -22.17 -6.05 -25.37
C GLY A 176 -22.54 -7.53 -25.18
N LYS A 177 -21.83 -8.47 -25.82
CA LYS A 177 -22.03 -9.92 -25.59
C LYS A 177 -21.32 -10.36 -24.31
N MET A 178 -21.97 -11.23 -23.54
CA MET A 178 -21.36 -11.89 -22.37
C MET A 178 -20.15 -12.71 -22.79
N VAL A 179 -19.01 -12.49 -22.13
CA VAL A 179 -17.77 -13.25 -22.30
C VAL A 179 -17.73 -14.40 -21.30
N TYR A 180 -17.92 -14.06 -20.03
CA TYR A 180 -18.00 -15.00 -18.91
C TYR A 180 -18.79 -14.40 -17.76
N GLU A 181 -19.09 -15.23 -16.77
CA GLU A 181 -19.74 -14.81 -15.54
C GLU A 181 -19.05 -15.40 -14.32
N GLU A 182 -19.18 -14.71 -13.20
CA GLU A 182 -18.82 -15.18 -11.87
C GLU A 182 -20.12 -15.52 -11.12
N LEU A 183 -20.25 -16.75 -10.66
CA LEU A 183 -21.32 -17.19 -9.77
C LEU A 183 -20.78 -17.20 -8.34
N ILE A 184 -21.39 -16.42 -7.45
CA ILE A 184 -20.89 -16.19 -6.09
C ILE A 184 -21.78 -16.96 -5.12
N GLY A 185 -21.25 -18.05 -4.59
CA GLY A 185 -21.93 -18.93 -3.65
C GLY A 185 -21.41 -18.81 -2.22
N GLN A 186 -21.94 -19.64 -1.31
CA GLN A 186 -21.45 -19.73 0.07
C GLN A 186 -20.01 -20.30 0.15
N ASN A 187 -19.64 -21.14 -0.81
CA ASN A 187 -18.36 -21.84 -0.85
C ASN A 187 -17.31 -21.13 -1.74
N GLY A 188 -17.55 -19.86 -2.09
CA GLY A 188 -16.69 -19.07 -2.96
C GLY A 188 -17.25 -18.84 -4.36
N SER A 189 -16.39 -18.27 -5.22
CA SER A 189 -16.72 -17.90 -6.60
C SER A 189 -16.39 -19.01 -7.60
N GLU A 190 -17.24 -19.17 -8.61
CA GLU A 190 -17.01 -19.99 -9.79
C GLU A 190 -17.11 -19.13 -11.06
N TYR A 191 -16.16 -19.28 -11.97
CA TYR A 191 -16.04 -18.51 -13.20
C TYR A 191 -16.41 -19.36 -14.40
N VAL A 192 -17.46 -18.97 -15.12
CA VAL A 192 -18.11 -19.78 -16.16
C VAL A 192 -17.93 -19.14 -17.52
N PHE A 193 -17.28 -19.86 -18.45
CA PHE A 193 -17.01 -19.44 -19.83
C PHE A 193 -17.77 -20.32 -20.83
N LYS A 194 -17.85 -19.86 -22.09
CA LYS A 194 -18.34 -20.63 -23.26
C LYS A 194 -19.69 -21.33 -23.01
N ASN A 195 -20.70 -20.58 -22.56
CA ASN A 195 -22.04 -21.10 -22.27
C ASN A 195 -22.04 -22.33 -21.34
N ASN A 196 -21.29 -22.27 -20.24
CA ASN A 196 -21.23 -23.31 -19.21
C ASN A 196 -20.44 -24.59 -19.59
N SER A 197 -19.62 -24.54 -20.64
CA SER A 197 -18.73 -25.67 -20.99
C SER A 197 -17.36 -25.61 -20.32
N GLU A 198 -16.95 -24.44 -19.82
CA GLU A 198 -15.71 -24.25 -19.06
C GLU A 198 -16.05 -23.58 -17.72
N ARG A 199 -15.62 -24.17 -16.61
CA ARG A 199 -15.82 -23.66 -15.25
C ARG A 199 -14.48 -23.65 -14.52
N PHE A 200 -14.20 -22.58 -13.81
CA PHE A 200 -12.92 -22.37 -13.12
C PHE A 200 -13.17 -21.88 -11.70
N SER A 201 -12.42 -22.38 -10.74
CA SER A 201 -12.20 -21.71 -9.46
C SER A 201 -11.42 -20.40 -9.65
N LYS A 202 -11.30 -19.58 -8.59
CA LYS A 202 -10.44 -18.37 -8.62
C LYS A 202 -8.99 -18.70 -8.97
N HIS A 203 -8.45 -19.76 -8.37
CA HIS A 203 -7.10 -20.23 -8.66
C HIS A 203 -6.94 -20.58 -10.14
N GLU A 204 -7.85 -21.38 -10.70
CA GLU A 204 -7.80 -21.78 -12.11
C GLU A 204 -8.03 -20.62 -13.09
N LEU A 205 -8.82 -19.61 -12.71
CA LEU A 205 -8.96 -18.37 -13.48
C LEU A 205 -7.61 -17.64 -13.60
N ILE A 206 -6.86 -17.54 -12.49
CA ILE A 206 -5.51 -16.94 -12.49
C ILE A 206 -4.55 -17.80 -13.31
N GLU A 207 -4.62 -19.14 -13.22
CA GLU A 207 -3.83 -20.01 -14.10
C GLU A 207 -4.14 -19.79 -15.58
N LYS A 208 -5.43 -19.61 -15.93
CA LYS A 208 -5.87 -19.32 -17.29
C LYS A 208 -5.30 -17.98 -17.78
N PHE A 209 -5.28 -16.96 -16.92
CA PHE A 209 -4.65 -15.67 -17.20
C PHE A 209 -3.14 -15.83 -17.45
N LEU A 210 -2.41 -16.48 -16.52
CA LEU A 210 -0.96 -16.69 -16.62
C LEU A 210 -0.56 -17.41 -17.91
N LYS A 211 -1.30 -18.46 -18.29
CA LYS A 211 -1.09 -19.17 -19.57
C LYS A 211 -1.29 -18.27 -20.79
N GLY A 212 -2.14 -17.25 -20.69
CA GLY A 212 -2.37 -16.27 -21.74
C GLY A 212 -1.21 -15.28 -21.94
N LEU A 213 -0.36 -15.08 -20.91
CA LEU A 213 0.79 -14.16 -20.98
C LEU A 213 1.92 -14.64 -21.89
N SER A 214 1.97 -15.94 -22.24
CA SER A 214 3.04 -16.53 -23.07
C SER A 214 4.46 -16.26 -22.55
N LEU A 215 4.64 -16.46 -21.23
CA LEU A 215 5.88 -16.17 -20.50
C LEU A 215 7.13 -16.85 -21.11
N SER A 216 8.20 -16.07 -21.25
CA SER A 216 9.51 -16.50 -21.76
C SER A 216 10.58 -16.53 -20.67
N SER A 217 11.79 -17.02 -20.98
CA SER A 217 12.93 -17.01 -20.06
C SER A 217 13.47 -15.61 -19.72
N GLU A 218 13.11 -14.62 -20.53
CA GLU A 218 13.48 -13.23 -20.31
C GLU A 218 12.53 -12.52 -19.36
N ASP A 219 11.36 -13.09 -19.06
CA ASP A 219 10.33 -12.41 -18.26
C ASP A 219 10.51 -12.67 -16.77
N TRP A 220 10.06 -11.72 -15.97
CA TRP A 220 10.11 -11.79 -14.51
C TRP A 220 8.73 -11.76 -13.89
N LEU A 221 8.50 -12.61 -12.90
CA LEU A 221 7.34 -12.60 -12.03
C LEU A 221 7.77 -12.11 -10.65
N PHE A 222 7.35 -10.90 -10.28
CA PHE A 222 7.66 -10.28 -9.00
C PHE A 222 6.54 -10.56 -8.00
N ILE A 223 6.92 -11.14 -6.86
CA ILE A 223 6.01 -11.50 -5.77
C ILE A 223 6.31 -10.59 -4.58
N ASP A 224 5.49 -9.54 -4.40
CA ASP A 224 5.58 -8.61 -3.28
C ASP A 224 4.77 -9.07 -2.05
N ARG A 225 3.83 -9.99 -2.27
CA ARG A 225 2.96 -10.53 -1.22
C ARG A 225 2.73 -12.03 -1.47
N SER A 226 2.82 -12.85 -0.43
CA SER A 226 2.87 -14.31 -0.58
C SER A 226 1.91 -15.14 0.26
N THR A 227 1.28 -14.56 1.28
CA THR A 227 0.38 -15.28 2.19
C THR A 227 -1.04 -14.78 2.05
N GLU A 228 -2.01 -15.70 2.05
CA GLU A 228 -3.46 -15.43 1.92
C GLU A 228 -3.90 -14.86 0.56
N PHE A 229 -3.06 -14.98 -0.49
CA PHE A 229 -3.40 -14.53 -1.84
C PHE A 229 -3.50 -15.67 -2.84
N ASP A 230 -4.62 -15.67 -3.59
CA ASP A 230 -4.96 -16.71 -4.56
C ASP A 230 -3.98 -16.80 -5.74
N PHE A 231 -3.15 -15.79 -5.99
CA PHE A 231 -2.23 -15.80 -7.15
C PHE A 231 -0.92 -16.52 -6.90
N VAL A 232 -0.51 -16.71 -5.65
CA VAL A 232 0.87 -17.13 -5.34
C VAL A 232 1.11 -18.54 -5.87
N GLN A 233 0.24 -19.50 -5.54
CA GLN A 233 0.39 -20.88 -6.02
C GLN A 233 0.24 -20.99 -7.56
N PRO A 234 -0.75 -20.34 -8.21
CA PRO A 234 -0.83 -20.26 -9.66
C PRO A 234 0.43 -19.73 -10.32
N VAL A 235 1.07 -18.69 -9.76
CA VAL A 235 2.32 -18.12 -10.27
C VAL A 235 3.43 -19.18 -10.26
N PHE A 236 3.69 -19.84 -9.14
CA PHE A 236 4.71 -20.90 -9.07
C PHE A 236 4.42 -22.05 -10.04
N LYS A 237 3.15 -22.48 -10.14
CA LYS A 237 2.74 -23.58 -11.01
C LYS A 237 2.84 -23.26 -12.51
N ASN A 238 2.68 -21.99 -12.89
CA ASN A 238 2.58 -21.56 -14.29
C ASN A 238 3.70 -20.61 -14.73
N LYS A 239 4.79 -20.49 -13.97
CA LYS A 239 5.93 -19.63 -14.33
C LYS A 239 6.60 -20.03 -15.64
N GLY A 240 6.51 -21.30 -16.03
CA GLY A 240 7.22 -21.83 -17.19
C GLY A 240 8.73 -21.60 -17.04
N ASN A 241 9.31 -20.92 -18.03
CA ASN A 241 10.74 -20.57 -18.01
C ASN A 241 11.01 -19.17 -17.43
N ALA A 242 9.98 -18.40 -17.07
CA ALA A 242 10.17 -17.08 -16.47
C ALA A 242 10.84 -17.18 -15.10
N LYS A 243 11.54 -16.11 -14.75
CA LYS A 243 12.27 -15.95 -13.49
C LYS A 243 11.32 -15.44 -12.40
N ILE A 244 11.52 -15.84 -11.15
CA ILE A 244 10.77 -15.35 -9.99
C ILE A 244 11.69 -14.53 -9.08
N ALA A 245 11.29 -13.29 -8.79
CA ALA A 245 11.87 -12.51 -7.70
C ALA A 245 10.85 -12.35 -6.57
N ALA A 246 11.23 -12.69 -5.35
CA ALA A 246 10.35 -12.62 -4.18
C ALA A 246 10.85 -11.56 -3.19
N PHE A 247 10.00 -10.59 -2.86
CA PHE A 247 10.36 -9.44 -2.02
C PHE A 247 10.01 -9.66 -0.55
N LEU A 248 10.92 -9.27 0.34
CA LEU A 248 10.70 -9.27 1.78
C LEU A 248 10.58 -7.82 2.29
N HIS A 249 9.34 -7.32 2.35
CA HIS A 249 8.98 -5.97 2.79
C HIS A 249 8.88 -5.78 4.31
N SER A 250 8.78 -6.88 5.04
CA SER A 250 8.65 -6.97 6.50
C SER A 250 9.85 -7.73 7.07
N ASP A 251 10.00 -7.71 8.40
CA ASP A 251 10.95 -8.61 9.06
C ASP A 251 10.56 -10.07 8.80
N HIS A 252 11.56 -10.93 8.70
CA HIS A 252 11.41 -12.33 8.34
C HIS A 252 11.64 -13.27 9.52
N TYR A 253 12.35 -12.81 10.56
CA TYR A 253 12.63 -13.61 11.74
C TYR A 253 12.22 -12.85 13.01
N PHE A 254 11.59 -13.57 13.92
CA PHE A 254 11.27 -13.08 15.25
C PHE A 254 11.91 -13.99 16.28
N GLU A 255 12.49 -13.40 17.33
CA GLU A 255 13.07 -14.18 18.41
C GLU A 255 12.02 -15.11 19.06
N PRO A 256 12.44 -16.26 19.63
CA PRO A 256 11.51 -17.13 20.34
C PRO A 256 10.75 -16.36 21.44
N ASN A 257 9.42 -16.51 21.46
CA ASN A 257 8.48 -15.80 22.37
C ASN A 257 8.30 -14.30 22.12
N TYR A 258 8.81 -13.75 21.02
CA TYR A 258 8.62 -12.34 20.67
C TYR A 258 7.12 -11.96 20.58
N ASP A 259 6.30 -12.83 20.00
CA ASP A 259 4.83 -12.73 19.99
C ASP A 259 4.23 -14.13 19.89
N SER A 260 3.22 -14.43 20.71
CA SER A 260 2.56 -15.74 20.77
C SER A 260 1.92 -16.22 19.45
N HIS A 261 1.72 -15.31 18.49
CA HIS A 261 1.20 -15.60 17.16
C HIS A 261 2.31 -15.89 16.13
N TYR A 262 3.57 -15.61 16.44
CA TYR A 262 4.70 -15.79 15.53
C TYR A 262 5.63 -16.86 16.08
N LEU A 263 5.56 -18.07 15.51
CA LEU A 263 6.33 -19.18 16.06
C LEU A 263 7.85 -18.96 15.93
N TYR A 264 8.38 -18.45 14.80
CA TYR A 264 9.81 -18.12 14.61
C TYR A 264 10.07 -17.28 13.34
N PHE A 265 9.45 -17.68 12.23
CA PHE A 265 9.59 -17.04 10.93
C PHE A 265 8.27 -16.38 10.55
N ASN A 266 8.35 -15.21 9.91
CA ASN A 266 7.16 -14.46 9.53
C ASN A 266 6.25 -15.32 8.63
N TYR A 267 4.99 -15.49 9.04
CA TYR A 267 3.99 -16.28 8.32
C TYR A 267 3.77 -15.75 6.89
N GLU A 268 4.01 -14.46 6.66
CA GLU A 268 3.96 -13.83 5.33
C GLU A 268 4.89 -14.51 4.32
N TYR A 269 6.01 -15.08 4.77
CA TYR A 269 7.06 -15.61 3.91
C TYR A 269 7.20 -17.13 3.97
N TYR A 270 6.40 -17.81 4.80
CA TYR A 270 6.52 -19.25 5.01
C TYR A 270 6.36 -20.04 3.71
N TYR A 271 5.37 -19.68 2.88
CA TYR A 271 5.17 -20.33 1.59
C TYR A 271 6.36 -20.11 0.64
N LEU A 272 6.92 -18.90 0.59
CA LEU A 272 8.09 -18.60 -0.24
C LEU A 272 9.31 -19.43 0.17
N LEU A 273 9.57 -19.56 1.47
CA LEU A 273 10.65 -20.43 1.95
C LEU A 273 10.44 -21.89 1.53
N ARG A 274 9.20 -22.39 1.59
CA ARG A 274 8.89 -23.76 1.15
C ARG A 274 9.10 -23.95 -0.35
N GLN A 275 9.02 -22.88 -1.14
CA GLN A 275 9.25 -22.86 -2.58
C GLN A 275 10.61 -22.26 -2.99
N MET A 276 11.55 -22.04 -2.06
CA MET A 276 12.78 -21.28 -2.31
C MET A 276 13.68 -21.83 -3.43
N LYS A 277 13.51 -23.09 -3.83
CA LYS A 277 14.24 -23.70 -4.96
C LYS A 277 13.68 -23.29 -6.32
N GLU A 278 12.45 -22.81 -6.36
CA GLU A 278 11.76 -22.29 -7.55
C GLU A 278 11.90 -20.76 -7.69
N ILE A 279 12.56 -20.11 -6.73
CA ILE A 279 12.78 -18.67 -6.68
C ILE A 279 14.21 -18.37 -7.15
N ASP A 280 14.34 -17.60 -8.23
CA ASP A 280 15.63 -17.21 -8.79
C ASP A 280 16.36 -16.20 -7.89
N CYS A 281 15.60 -15.32 -7.20
CA CYS A 281 16.17 -14.34 -6.28
C CYS A 281 15.18 -13.90 -5.20
N PHE A 282 15.66 -13.81 -3.96
CA PHE A 282 14.99 -12.98 -2.95
C PHE A 282 15.51 -11.54 -3.03
N ILE A 283 14.63 -10.57 -2.78
CA ILE A 283 15.00 -9.15 -2.72
C ILE A 283 14.68 -8.62 -1.33
N THR A 284 15.69 -8.06 -0.67
CA THR A 284 15.59 -7.41 0.64
C THR A 284 15.87 -5.91 0.51
N SER A 285 15.41 -5.13 1.48
CA SER A 285 15.57 -3.66 1.44
C SER A 285 16.91 -3.19 2.01
N THR A 286 17.58 -4.02 2.81
CA THR A 286 18.82 -3.67 3.52
C THR A 286 19.84 -4.81 3.44
N GLN A 287 21.12 -4.45 3.56
CA GLN A 287 22.23 -5.39 3.61
C GLN A 287 22.14 -6.32 4.83
N LEU A 288 21.78 -5.77 5.99
CA LEU A 288 21.63 -6.54 7.22
C LEU A 288 20.48 -7.56 7.11
N GLN A 289 19.38 -7.21 6.43
CA GLN A 289 18.28 -8.13 6.16
C GLN A 289 18.72 -9.27 5.22
N LYS A 290 19.51 -8.97 4.18
CA LYS A 290 20.10 -9.97 3.28
C LYS A 290 20.95 -10.98 4.05
N GLU A 291 21.89 -10.50 4.87
CA GLU A 291 22.78 -11.33 5.67
C GLU A 291 22.01 -12.21 6.65
N SER A 292 21.04 -11.62 7.36
CA SER A 292 20.14 -12.33 8.27
C SER A 292 19.35 -13.44 7.57
N LEU A 293 18.76 -13.14 6.41
CA LEU A 293 17.99 -14.12 5.63
C LEU A 293 18.87 -15.26 5.11
N GLN A 294 20.04 -14.96 4.56
CA GLN A 294 20.98 -15.96 4.06
C GLN A 294 21.47 -16.88 5.18
N ALA A 295 21.84 -16.30 6.33
CA ALA A 295 22.24 -17.08 7.51
C ALA A 295 21.12 -18.00 8.00
N TYR A 296 19.88 -17.51 8.07
CA TYR A 296 18.73 -18.31 8.46
C TYR A 296 18.49 -19.47 7.49
N ILE A 297 18.45 -19.21 6.18
CA ILE A 297 18.17 -20.24 5.17
C ILE A 297 19.27 -21.31 5.18
N GLN A 298 20.54 -20.89 5.22
CA GLN A 298 21.67 -21.82 5.30
C GLN A 298 21.61 -22.68 6.57
N ALA A 299 21.36 -22.08 7.74
CA ALA A 299 21.32 -22.80 9.01
C ALA A 299 20.13 -23.77 9.12
N LYS A 300 18.98 -23.44 8.54
CA LYS A 300 17.74 -24.24 8.66
C LYS A 300 17.55 -25.26 7.56
N PHE A 301 18.06 -24.99 6.36
CA PHE A 301 17.76 -25.80 5.18
C PHE A 301 18.99 -26.27 4.41
N ASP A 302 20.21 -25.91 4.83
CA ASP A 302 21.45 -26.18 4.11
C ASP A 302 21.36 -25.78 2.63
N TYR A 303 20.83 -24.58 2.40
CA TYR A 303 20.58 -24.04 1.07
C TYR A 303 21.13 -22.62 0.96
N GLN A 304 21.92 -22.38 -0.07
CA GLN A 304 22.45 -21.06 -0.36
C GLN A 304 21.52 -20.32 -1.32
N ALA A 305 20.52 -19.63 -0.77
CA ALA A 305 19.62 -18.79 -1.56
C ALA A 305 20.34 -17.55 -2.11
N ARG A 306 20.02 -17.17 -3.35
CA ARG A 306 20.42 -15.89 -3.92
C ARG A 306 19.54 -14.79 -3.34
N VAL A 307 20.19 -13.79 -2.75
CA VAL A 307 19.52 -12.64 -2.15
C VAL A 307 20.22 -11.38 -2.63
N GLU A 308 19.48 -10.43 -3.17
CA GLU A 308 19.99 -9.11 -3.61
C GLU A 308 19.34 -8.01 -2.77
N VAL A 309 20.06 -6.90 -2.61
CA VAL A 309 19.57 -5.74 -1.85
C VAL A 309 19.12 -4.70 -2.84
N ILE A 310 17.84 -4.36 -2.84
CA ILE A 310 17.32 -3.24 -3.62
C ILE A 310 16.44 -2.40 -2.69
N PRO A 311 16.88 -1.18 -2.31
CA PRO A 311 16.09 -0.29 -1.49
C PRO A 311 14.72 -0.01 -2.12
N VAL A 312 13.68 0.01 -1.29
CA VAL A 312 12.27 0.10 -1.73
C VAL A 312 11.84 1.52 -2.13
N GLY A 313 12.66 2.53 -1.88
CA GLY A 313 12.38 3.91 -2.28
C GLY A 313 13.63 4.76 -2.33
N SER A 314 13.52 5.91 -2.98
CA SER A 314 14.63 6.83 -3.22
C SER A 314 14.46 8.15 -2.49
N ALA A 315 15.56 8.73 -2.03
CA ALA A 315 15.63 10.08 -1.48
C ALA A 315 15.45 11.15 -2.56
N SER A 316 14.67 12.19 -2.25
CA SER A 316 14.58 13.43 -3.03
C SER A 316 15.48 14.50 -2.41
N LEU A 317 16.54 14.88 -3.11
CA LEU A 317 17.54 15.86 -2.65
C LEU A 317 17.13 17.29 -3.03
N LYS A 318 15.99 17.76 -2.55
CA LYS A 318 15.59 19.17 -2.75
C LYS A 318 16.40 20.06 -1.81
N ASP A 319 17.05 21.08 -2.35
CA ASP A 319 17.70 22.13 -1.57
C ASP A 319 16.63 22.87 -0.76
N ASN A 320 16.64 22.67 0.57
CA ASN A 320 15.78 23.40 1.49
C ASN A 320 16.65 24.31 2.35
N PRO A 321 16.39 25.64 2.35
CA PRO A 321 17.11 26.56 3.21
C PRO A 321 16.83 26.21 4.67
N GLU A 322 17.87 26.13 5.50
CA GLU A 322 17.74 25.77 6.93
C GLU A 322 16.76 26.67 7.70
N THR A 323 16.52 27.88 7.19
CA THR A 323 15.60 28.88 7.77
C THR A 323 14.12 28.50 7.72
N SER A 324 13.74 27.36 7.12
CA SER A 324 12.34 26.90 7.08
C SER A 324 11.89 26.15 8.34
N ARG A 325 12.81 25.68 9.19
CA ARG A 325 12.48 24.83 10.34
C ARG A 325 11.92 25.65 11.50
N LYS A 326 10.79 25.20 12.07
CA LYS A 326 10.23 25.78 13.29
C LYS A 326 11.08 25.34 14.49
N PRO A 327 11.53 26.25 15.37
CA PRO A 327 12.23 25.84 16.59
C PRO A 327 11.35 24.96 17.48
N TYR A 328 11.97 23.99 18.15
CA TYR A 328 11.37 23.02 19.05
C TYR A 328 10.30 22.13 18.42
N SER A 329 10.44 21.82 17.13
CA SER A 329 9.46 21.07 16.37
C SER A 329 9.83 19.60 16.16
N LEU A 330 8.89 18.73 16.51
CA LEU A 330 8.95 17.28 16.39
C LEU A 330 7.86 16.83 15.42
N MET A 331 8.13 15.80 14.61
CA MET A 331 7.10 15.13 13.83
C MET A 331 7.25 13.61 13.82
N THR A 332 6.17 12.91 13.50
CA THR A 332 6.19 11.51 13.10
C THR A 332 5.18 11.27 11.98
N ALA A 333 5.44 10.30 11.11
CA ALA A 333 4.55 9.95 10.02
C ALA A 333 4.47 8.44 9.82
N SER A 334 3.30 7.84 10.05
CA SER A 334 3.09 6.41 9.85
C SER A 334 1.60 6.05 9.80
N ARG A 335 1.29 4.78 9.51
CA ARG A 335 -0.05 4.27 9.84
C ARG A 335 -0.25 4.28 11.34
N LEU A 336 -1.46 4.62 11.79
CA LEU A 336 -1.82 4.62 13.20
C LEU A 336 -2.22 3.20 13.63
N ASP A 337 -1.21 2.33 13.76
CA ASP A 337 -1.34 0.93 14.17
C ASP A 337 -0.44 0.60 15.39
N PRO A 338 -0.77 -0.45 16.17
CA PRO A 338 -0.10 -0.74 17.45
C PRO A 338 1.42 -0.89 17.35
N ARG A 339 1.95 -1.37 16.22
CA ARG A 339 3.40 -1.60 16.05
C ARG A 339 4.20 -0.31 15.97
N LYS A 340 3.55 0.80 15.62
CA LYS A 340 4.20 2.12 15.54
C LYS A 340 4.36 2.80 16.91
N ARG A 341 3.69 2.27 17.95
CA ARG A 341 3.77 2.73 19.34
C ARG A 341 3.72 4.26 19.49
N ILE A 342 2.82 4.91 18.74
CA ILE A 342 2.67 6.37 18.77
C ILE A 342 2.28 6.87 20.16
N ASN A 343 1.60 6.03 20.96
CA ASN A 343 1.35 6.28 22.37
C ASN A 343 2.64 6.49 23.19
N TRP A 344 3.71 5.74 22.91
CA TRP A 344 5.01 5.94 23.56
C TRP A 344 5.63 7.28 23.20
N LEU A 345 5.54 7.69 21.93
CA LEU A 345 6.00 9.01 21.49
C LEU A 345 5.25 10.14 22.19
N ILE A 346 3.92 10.04 22.30
CA ILE A 346 3.09 11.03 23.01
C ILE A 346 3.56 11.15 24.47
N LYS A 347 3.65 10.02 25.19
CA LYS A 347 4.11 10.01 26.59
C LYS A 347 5.53 10.58 26.73
N ALA A 348 6.46 10.21 25.85
CA ALA A 348 7.84 10.70 25.88
C ALA A 348 7.93 12.22 25.64
N VAL A 349 7.14 12.76 24.70
CA VAL A 349 7.08 14.21 24.44
C VAL A 349 6.50 14.96 25.64
N VAL A 350 5.45 14.42 26.28
CA VAL A 350 4.88 14.99 27.51
C VAL A 350 5.91 15.06 28.65
N LEU A 351 6.74 14.02 28.79
CA LEU A 351 7.84 14.02 29.77
C LEU A 351 8.92 15.04 29.41
N ALA A 352 9.40 15.05 28.16
CA ALA A 352 10.44 15.95 27.69
C ALA A 352 10.02 17.44 27.77
N LYS A 353 8.73 17.72 27.54
CA LYS A 353 8.13 19.06 27.62
C LYS A 353 8.32 19.72 28.99
N LYS A 354 8.49 18.95 30.07
CA LYS A 354 8.78 19.48 31.42
C LYS A 354 10.12 20.21 31.50
N GLN A 355 11.09 19.81 30.68
CA GLN A 355 12.42 20.44 30.60
C GLN A 355 12.57 21.33 29.38
N VAL A 356 11.85 21.03 28.29
CA VAL A 356 11.85 21.80 27.04
C VAL A 356 10.44 22.38 26.80
N PRO A 357 10.05 23.46 27.50
CA PRO A 357 8.67 23.95 27.52
C PRO A 357 8.14 24.47 26.18
N GLN A 358 8.97 24.59 25.14
CA GLN A 358 8.63 25.08 23.81
C GLN A 358 8.18 23.97 22.84
N LEU A 359 8.40 22.68 23.16
CA LEU A 359 8.17 21.56 22.24
C LEU A 359 6.80 21.60 21.57
N GLN A 360 6.78 21.30 20.28
CA GLN A 360 5.58 21.07 19.47
C GLN A 360 5.74 19.72 18.76
N PHE A 361 4.70 18.89 18.76
CA PHE A 361 4.73 17.57 18.15
C PHE A 361 3.53 17.34 17.24
N ASP A 362 3.79 17.06 15.97
CA ASP A 362 2.75 16.79 14.98
C ASP A 362 2.79 15.32 14.51
N ILE A 363 1.63 14.68 14.52
CA ILE A 363 1.46 13.27 14.17
C ILE A 363 0.70 13.17 12.85
N TYR A 364 1.37 12.67 11.81
CA TYR A 364 0.81 12.49 10.47
C TYR A 364 0.46 11.02 10.21
N GLY A 365 -0.67 10.81 9.53
CA GLY A 365 -1.16 9.49 9.12
C GLY A 365 -2.61 9.19 9.48
N MET A 366 -3.03 7.97 9.15
CA MET A 366 -4.36 7.43 9.43
C MET A 366 -4.27 5.98 9.92
N GLY A 367 -5.30 5.53 10.64
CA GLY A 367 -5.41 4.16 11.14
C GLY A 367 -6.40 4.05 12.28
N GLY A 368 -6.67 2.83 12.71
CA GLY A 368 -7.67 2.53 13.74
C GLY A 368 -7.40 3.19 15.09
N LEU A 369 -6.12 3.43 15.42
CA LEU A 369 -5.75 4.04 16.70
C LEU A 369 -5.99 5.55 16.79
N ARG A 370 -6.53 6.20 15.75
CA ARG A 370 -6.75 7.66 15.77
C ARG A 370 -7.59 8.10 16.98
N GLY A 371 -8.66 7.37 17.30
CA GLY A 371 -9.54 7.68 18.43
C GLY A 371 -8.78 7.63 19.76
N GLU A 372 -8.20 6.46 20.06
CA GLU A 372 -7.43 6.19 21.28
C GLU A 372 -6.28 7.18 21.49
N LEU A 373 -5.50 7.47 20.44
CA LEU A 373 -4.40 8.44 20.51
C LEU A 373 -4.90 9.87 20.78
N SER A 374 -6.05 10.26 20.23
CA SER A 374 -6.64 11.58 20.48
C SER A 374 -7.17 11.72 21.90
N GLU A 375 -7.69 10.64 22.48
CA GLU A 375 -8.13 10.58 23.87
C GLU A 375 -6.93 10.66 24.81
N LEU A 376 -5.86 9.89 24.56
CA LEU A 376 -4.62 9.94 25.33
C LEU A 376 -4.02 11.36 25.39
N ILE A 377 -4.01 12.08 24.27
CA ILE A 377 -3.52 13.49 24.23
C ILE A 377 -4.34 14.38 25.17
N LYS A 378 -5.67 14.20 25.21
CA LYS A 378 -6.55 14.97 26.11
C LYS A 378 -6.36 14.58 27.57
N GLU A 379 -6.27 13.29 27.87
CA GLU A 379 -6.03 12.80 29.23
C GLU A 379 -4.73 13.34 29.83
N LEU A 380 -3.70 13.47 28.98
CA LEU A 380 -2.40 14.05 29.36
C LEU A 380 -2.38 15.58 29.33
N ASN A 381 -3.51 16.25 29.02
CA ASN A 381 -3.61 17.71 28.86
C ASN A 381 -2.57 18.28 27.89
N ALA A 382 -2.33 17.59 26.78
CA ALA A 382 -1.27 17.88 25.82
C ALA A 382 -1.79 18.47 24.50
N ASP A 383 -3.08 18.77 24.40
CA ASP A 383 -3.76 19.26 23.19
C ASP A 383 -3.23 20.61 22.67
N SER A 384 -2.57 21.39 23.53
CA SER A 384 -1.96 22.67 23.15
C SER A 384 -0.62 22.55 22.42
N TYR A 385 -0.02 21.36 22.35
CA TYR A 385 1.29 21.15 21.70
C TYR A 385 1.48 19.80 21.02
N ILE A 386 0.52 18.87 21.11
CA ILE A 386 0.52 17.61 20.36
C ILE A 386 -0.71 17.55 19.45
N HIS A 387 -0.52 17.44 18.14
CA HIS A 387 -1.64 17.51 17.18
C HIS A 387 -1.69 16.33 16.21
N MET A 388 -2.90 15.79 16.01
CA MET A 388 -3.20 14.79 14.99
C MET A 388 -3.52 15.46 13.65
N ARG A 389 -2.60 15.38 12.68
CA ARG A 389 -2.69 16.10 11.39
C ARG A 389 -3.37 15.32 10.25
N GLY A 390 -3.60 14.02 10.45
CA GLY A 390 -4.16 13.16 9.39
C GLY A 390 -3.13 12.81 8.31
N HIS A 391 -3.56 12.12 7.26
CA HIS A 391 -2.69 11.80 6.12
C HIS A 391 -2.52 13.02 5.21
N GLN A 392 -1.29 13.33 4.82
CA GLN A 392 -0.92 14.45 3.96
C GLN A 392 0.27 14.06 3.07
N LEU A 393 0.48 14.81 1.98
CA LEU A 393 1.73 14.76 1.22
C LEU A 393 2.82 15.45 2.02
N LEU A 394 3.89 14.74 2.36
CA LEU A 394 4.84 15.19 3.37
C LEU A 394 6.04 15.97 2.81
N GLU A 395 6.24 15.96 1.49
CA GLU A 395 7.41 16.60 0.84
C GLU A 395 7.58 18.08 1.19
N GLU A 396 6.48 18.83 1.33
CA GLU A 396 6.48 20.25 1.70
C GLU A 396 6.41 20.47 3.21
N ILE A 397 6.22 19.40 3.97
CA ILE A 397 5.99 19.41 5.41
C ILE A 397 7.28 19.13 6.16
N TYR A 398 8.06 18.12 5.73
CA TYR A 398 9.34 17.76 6.33
C TYR A 398 10.26 18.98 6.57
N PRO A 399 10.47 19.91 5.61
CA PRO A 399 11.35 21.08 5.80
C PRO A 399 10.98 21.98 6.99
N GLN A 400 9.77 21.85 7.55
CA GLN A 400 9.29 22.67 8.64
C GLN A 400 9.68 22.15 10.04
N TYR A 401 10.20 20.92 10.13
CA TYR A 401 10.50 20.25 11.40
C TYR A 401 12.01 20.09 11.65
N GLN A 402 12.42 20.01 12.92
CA GLN A 402 13.81 19.73 13.32
C GLN A 402 14.07 18.23 13.50
N VAL A 403 13.13 17.52 14.12
CA VAL A 403 13.33 16.12 14.51
C VAL A 403 12.17 15.24 14.05
N TYR A 404 12.51 14.07 13.53
CA TYR A 404 11.57 12.99 13.28
C TYR A 404 11.68 11.91 14.36
N LEU A 405 10.54 11.51 14.93
CA LEU A 405 10.45 10.49 15.96
C LEU A 405 9.87 9.18 15.43
N SER A 406 10.48 8.05 15.80
CA SER A 406 10.00 6.70 15.47
C SER A 406 10.05 5.77 16.70
N ALA A 407 8.88 5.32 17.18
CA ALA A 407 8.77 4.24 18.16
C ALA A 407 8.36 2.91 17.50
N SER A 408 8.58 2.77 16.19
CA SER A 408 8.26 1.53 15.49
C SER A 408 9.10 0.38 16.04
N ILE A 409 8.45 -0.65 16.58
CA ILE A 409 9.15 -1.84 17.09
C ILE A 409 9.64 -2.74 15.96
N TRP A 410 9.04 -2.62 14.77
CA TRP A 410 9.44 -3.30 13.54
C TRP A 410 9.53 -2.28 12.41
N GLU A 411 10.70 -2.14 11.79
CA GLU A 411 10.88 -1.25 10.64
C GLU A 411 11.90 -1.87 9.69
N THR A 412 11.46 -2.43 8.56
CA THR A 412 12.35 -3.15 7.64
C THR A 412 13.19 -2.19 6.79
N PHE A 413 12.59 -1.09 6.33
CA PHE A 413 13.32 -0.03 5.62
C PHE A 413 13.00 1.32 6.25
N GLY A 414 11.72 1.72 6.27
CA GLY A 414 11.29 3.02 6.77
C GLY A 414 11.42 4.12 5.73
N LEU A 415 10.51 4.12 4.75
CA LEU A 415 10.42 5.19 3.73
C LEU A 415 10.32 6.58 4.36
N THR A 416 9.55 6.73 5.44
CA THR A 416 9.41 8.02 6.12
C THR A 416 10.66 8.44 6.90
N LEU A 417 11.53 7.50 7.29
CA LEU A 417 12.86 7.79 7.85
C LEU A 417 13.81 8.28 6.75
N LEU A 418 13.80 7.62 5.59
CA LEU A 418 14.56 8.05 4.42
C LEU A 418 14.15 9.47 3.99
N GLU A 419 12.86 9.71 3.86
CA GLU A 419 12.32 11.02 3.49
C GLU A 419 12.71 12.07 4.55
N ALA A 420 12.51 11.79 5.84
CA ALA A 420 12.94 12.70 6.91
C ALA A 420 14.46 13.00 6.84
N ALA A 421 15.30 11.99 6.65
CA ALA A 421 16.74 12.16 6.50
C ALA A 421 17.10 12.98 5.25
N SER A 422 16.42 12.78 4.12
CA SER A 422 16.68 13.54 2.89
C SER A 422 16.34 15.02 3.01
N TYR A 423 15.33 15.34 3.81
CA TYR A 423 15.02 16.72 4.21
C TYR A 423 15.91 17.24 5.33
N GLY A 424 16.85 16.44 5.84
CA GLY A 424 17.83 16.80 6.86
C GLY A 424 17.29 16.89 8.27
N LEU A 425 16.20 16.17 8.60
CA LEU A 425 15.73 16.10 9.98
C LEU A 425 16.69 15.22 10.77
N SER A 426 16.91 15.57 12.03
CA SER A 426 17.52 14.66 12.99
C SER A 426 16.53 13.54 13.32
N LEU A 427 17.02 12.33 13.58
CA LEU A 427 16.17 11.17 13.79
C LEU A 427 16.33 10.61 15.20
N ILE A 428 15.24 10.38 15.92
CA ILE A 428 15.27 9.66 17.19
C ILE A 428 14.36 8.44 17.08
N GLY A 429 14.90 7.25 17.30
CA GLY A 429 14.09 6.04 17.24
C GLY A 429 14.68 4.86 17.98
N LEU A 430 13.91 3.78 18.06
CA LEU A 430 14.32 2.56 18.74
C LEU A 430 15.50 1.88 18.01
N ASN A 431 16.39 1.25 18.78
CA ASN A 431 17.49 0.44 18.27
C ASN A 431 16.98 -0.93 17.81
N VAL A 432 16.25 -0.93 16.70
CA VAL A 432 15.66 -2.13 16.11
C VAL A 432 16.16 -2.35 14.70
N HIS A 433 16.34 -3.62 14.35
CA HIS A 433 16.57 -4.01 12.97
C HIS A 433 15.32 -3.64 12.12
N TYR A 434 15.46 -3.13 10.91
CA TYR A 434 16.68 -2.79 10.16
C TYR A 434 16.72 -1.29 9.81
N GLY A 435 15.56 -0.70 9.53
CA GLY A 435 15.40 0.66 9.01
C GLY A 435 15.90 1.76 9.94
N ASN A 436 15.60 1.67 11.24
CA ASN A 436 16.13 2.66 12.19
C ASN A 436 17.67 2.63 12.20
N GLN A 437 18.28 1.45 12.26
CA GLN A 437 19.75 1.33 12.21
C GLN A 437 20.35 1.70 10.85
N LEU A 438 19.57 1.65 9.78
CA LEU A 438 20.01 2.07 8.44
C LEU A 438 20.07 3.59 8.32
N PHE A 439 19.12 4.30 8.94
CA PHE A 439 18.95 5.75 8.76
C PHE A 439 19.42 6.59 9.95
N ILE A 440 19.66 5.99 11.11
CA ILE A 440 20.12 6.66 12.33
C ILE A 440 21.53 6.18 12.68
N GLU A 441 22.51 7.06 12.53
CA GLU A 441 23.85 6.90 13.08
C GLU A 441 23.90 7.61 14.45
N ASP A 442 23.89 6.81 15.52
CA ASP A 442 23.81 7.31 16.90
C ASP A 442 24.90 8.36 17.20
N GLY A 443 24.47 9.50 17.73
CA GLY A 443 25.31 10.64 18.05
C GLY A 443 25.82 11.45 16.86
N LYS A 444 25.42 11.12 15.62
CA LYS A 444 25.82 11.86 14.42
C LYS A 444 24.70 12.60 13.73
N ASN A 445 23.55 11.94 13.52
CA ASN A 445 22.36 12.56 12.93
C ASN A 445 21.10 12.34 13.77
N GLY A 446 21.28 11.88 15.00
CA GLY A 446 20.18 11.37 15.77
C GLY A 446 20.61 10.49 16.93
N TYR A 447 19.63 9.82 17.52
CA TYR A 447 19.84 8.90 18.63
C TYR A 447 19.05 7.62 18.46
N LEU A 448 19.73 6.50 18.72
CA LEU A 448 19.11 5.21 18.90
C LEU A 448 18.78 5.01 20.39
N VAL A 449 17.57 4.56 20.66
CA VAL A 449 17.07 4.22 22.00
C VAL A 449 17.05 2.72 22.12
N ASP A 450 17.81 2.16 23.05
CA ASP A 450 17.85 0.71 23.25
C ASP A 450 16.46 0.14 23.51
N PHE A 451 16.18 -0.98 22.85
CA PHE A 451 14.87 -1.61 22.89
C PHE A 451 15.03 -3.14 22.91
N ASP A 452 14.31 -3.76 23.84
CA ASP A 452 14.06 -5.20 23.89
C ASP A 452 12.54 -5.39 23.89
N HIS A 453 12.05 -6.44 23.25
CA HIS A 453 10.62 -6.75 23.21
C HIS A 453 10.01 -7.03 24.58
N ASN A 454 10.82 -7.46 25.56
CA ASN A 454 10.44 -7.67 26.95
C ASN A 454 10.71 -6.44 27.83
N ALA A 455 11.22 -5.34 27.26
CA ALA A 455 11.48 -4.13 28.03
C ALA A 455 10.17 -3.55 28.58
N ASP A 456 10.24 -3.04 29.81
CA ASP A 456 9.15 -2.25 30.40
C ASP A 456 8.92 -1.01 29.54
N GLU A 457 7.67 -0.78 29.14
CA GLU A 457 7.33 0.36 28.28
C GLU A 457 7.75 1.70 28.90
N GLU A 458 7.65 1.84 30.23
CA GLU A 458 7.98 3.09 30.91
C GLU A 458 9.48 3.37 30.83
N VAL A 459 10.34 2.34 30.86
CA VAL A 459 11.79 2.49 30.67
C VAL A 459 12.09 3.02 29.27
N VAL A 460 11.45 2.45 28.24
CA VAL A 460 11.61 2.89 26.85
C VAL A 460 11.13 4.33 26.68
N ILE A 461 9.95 4.66 27.22
CA ILE A 461 9.37 6.01 27.17
C ILE A 461 10.29 7.05 27.82
N HIS A 462 10.86 6.75 28.99
CA HIS A 462 11.79 7.65 29.66
C HIS A 462 13.08 7.82 28.86
N ALA A 463 13.65 6.75 28.31
CA ALA A 463 14.84 6.82 27.48
C ALA A 463 14.60 7.64 26.20
N MET A 464 13.42 7.51 25.55
CA MET A 464 13.05 8.37 24.43
C MET A 464 12.94 9.84 24.84
N ALA A 465 12.32 10.13 25.99
CA ALA A 465 12.23 11.48 26.52
C ALA A 465 13.62 12.09 26.80
N GLU A 466 14.54 11.31 27.37
CA GLU A 466 15.92 11.72 27.60
C GLU A 466 16.62 12.07 26.29
N LYS A 467 16.52 11.25 25.24
CA LYS A 467 17.13 11.57 23.93
C LYS A 467 16.53 12.82 23.29
N ILE A 468 15.23 13.08 23.47
CA ILE A 468 14.61 14.35 23.02
C ILE A 468 15.23 15.53 23.78
N ILE A 469 15.37 15.43 25.10
CA ILE A 469 16.00 16.48 25.92
C ILE A 469 17.46 16.69 25.52
N THR A 470 18.22 15.60 25.34
CA THR A 470 19.62 15.65 24.89
C THR A 470 19.75 16.37 23.55
N TYR A 471 18.89 16.05 22.58
CA TYR A 471 18.90 16.74 21.29
C TYR A 471 18.69 18.25 21.44
N TYR A 472 17.70 18.69 22.23
CA TYR A 472 17.44 20.11 22.44
C TYR A 472 18.41 20.81 23.40
N SER A 473 19.40 20.08 23.93
CA SER A 473 20.54 20.64 24.66
C SER A 473 21.78 20.87 23.78
N LEU A 474 21.75 20.42 22.53
CA LEU A 474 22.84 20.63 21.56
C LEU A 474 23.04 22.11 21.26
N THR A 475 24.29 22.47 20.91
CA THR A 475 24.56 23.79 20.34
C THR A 475 23.98 23.90 18.93
N PHE A 476 23.89 25.13 18.42
CA PHE A 476 23.45 25.37 17.05
C PHE A 476 24.33 24.64 16.02
N GLU A 477 25.66 24.61 16.25
CA GLU A 477 26.61 23.93 15.37
C GLU A 477 26.45 22.41 15.39
N GLU A 478 26.21 21.82 16.57
CA GLU A 478 25.95 20.38 16.71
C GLU A 478 24.63 19.99 16.05
N GLU A 479 23.58 20.81 16.23
CA GLU A 479 22.29 20.61 15.56
C GLU A 479 22.44 20.65 14.02
N ALA A 480 23.13 21.68 13.51
CA ALA A 480 23.37 21.81 12.07
C ALA A 480 24.19 20.63 11.51
N ALA A 481 25.17 20.14 12.27
CA ALA A 481 25.93 18.95 11.91
C ALA A 481 25.04 17.70 11.82
N PHE A 482 24.08 17.54 12.73
CA PHE A 482 23.11 16.44 12.69
C PHE A 482 22.25 16.51 11.43
N HIS A 483 21.72 17.69 11.09
CA HIS A 483 20.92 17.89 9.89
C HIS A 483 21.71 17.61 8.62
N GLN A 484 22.96 18.08 8.57
CA GLN A 484 23.85 17.85 7.43
C GLN A 484 24.19 16.36 7.29
N HIS A 485 24.46 15.65 8.39
CA HIS A 485 24.75 14.21 8.35
C HIS A 485 23.55 13.39 7.88
N SER A 486 22.33 13.73 8.32
CA SER A 486 21.09 13.12 7.78
C SER A 486 20.99 13.27 6.26
N ARG A 487 21.25 14.47 5.73
CA ARG A 487 21.26 14.69 4.27
C ARG A 487 22.32 13.83 3.61
N GLN A 488 23.57 13.86 4.11
CA GLN A 488 24.69 13.06 3.58
C GLN A 488 24.38 11.56 3.53
N LEU A 489 23.76 11.01 4.57
CA LEU A 489 23.34 9.61 4.61
C LEU A 489 22.32 9.31 3.50
N SER A 490 21.33 10.19 3.30
CA SER A 490 20.29 10.02 2.28
C SER A 490 20.82 10.02 0.84
N HIS A 491 21.99 10.65 0.57
CA HIS A 491 22.63 10.61 -0.76
C HIS A 491 22.99 9.19 -1.21
N ARG A 492 23.00 8.19 -0.32
CA ARG A 492 23.18 6.78 -0.68
C ARG A 492 21.98 6.18 -1.40
N PHE A 493 20.82 6.81 -1.29
CA PHE A 493 19.54 6.29 -1.77
C PHE A 493 18.91 7.19 -2.82
N THR A 494 19.71 7.97 -3.56
CA THR A 494 19.19 8.80 -4.65
C THR A 494 18.59 7.95 -5.76
N GLU A 495 17.64 8.52 -6.50
CA GLU A 495 17.03 7.89 -7.66
C GLU A 495 18.07 7.35 -8.65
N GLU A 496 19.12 8.12 -8.97
CA GLU A 496 20.22 7.70 -9.86
C GLU A 496 20.93 6.43 -9.38
N LYS A 497 21.14 6.28 -8.06
CA LYS A 497 21.81 5.11 -7.48
C LYS A 497 20.92 3.89 -7.54
N LEU A 498 19.65 4.04 -7.17
CA LEU A 498 18.68 2.95 -7.26
C LEU A 498 18.46 2.53 -8.72
N LEU A 499 18.49 3.47 -9.66
CA LEU A 499 18.42 3.17 -11.09
C LEU A 499 19.59 2.27 -11.52
N ALA A 500 20.81 2.58 -11.07
CA ALA A 500 21.99 1.77 -11.34
C ALA A 500 21.90 0.38 -10.68
N GLU A 501 21.41 0.28 -9.44
CA GLU A 501 21.17 -1.00 -8.75
C GLU A 501 20.18 -1.89 -9.52
N TRP A 502 19.09 -1.32 -10.06
CA TRP A 502 18.16 -2.05 -10.91
C TRP A 502 18.78 -2.50 -12.24
N GLN A 503 19.61 -1.67 -12.87
CA GLN A 503 20.34 -2.06 -14.08
C GLN A 503 21.27 -3.23 -13.80
N GLU A 504 22.09 -3.13 -12.75
CA GLU A 504 23.01 -4.19 -12.35
C GLU A 504 22.25 -5.48 -11.98
N PHE A 505 21.08 -5.36 -11.34
CA PHE A 505 20.21 -6.49 -11.08
C PHE A 505 19.80 -7.21 -12.37
N PHE A 506 19.36 -6.51 -13.41
CA PHE A 506 18.97 -7.18 -14.66
C PHE A 506 20.17 -7.72 -15.44
N GLU A 507 21.34 -7.09 -15.38
CA GLU A 507 22.56 -7.59 -16.05
C GLU A 507 23.09 -8.88 -15.41
N LYS A 508 22.81 -9.08 -14.12
CA LYS A 508 23.24 -10.24 -13.32
C LYS A 508 22.48 -11.55 -13.62
N PHE A 509 21.40 -11.52 -14.40
CA PHE A 509 20.49 -12.65 -14.62
C PHE A 509 20.08 -12.76 -16.08
#